data_AF-A0A0F7XWZ9-F1
#
_entry.id   AF-A0A0F7XWZ9-F1
#
_cell.length_a   1.000
_cell.length_b   1.000
_cell.length_c   1.000
_cell.angle_alpha   90.00
_cell.angle_beta   90.00
_cell.angle_gamma   90.00
#
_symmetry.space_group_name_H-M   'P 1'
#
loop_
_entity.id
_entity.type
_entity.pdbx_description
1 polymer ?
#
loop_
_entity_poly.entity_id
_entity_poly.type
_entity_poly.pdbx_seq_one_letter_code
_entity_poly.pdbx_strand_id
1 'polypeptide(L)' 'MADFMCRCKGKVMVSINDHPDIRRAFDGFHFGCLDIRYSNTNQRQGKAEVTGELVIMNWQPSALDGLF' A
#
# COMPACT_ATOMS: atom_id res chain seq x y z
N MET A 1 -0.95 -13.78 2.33
CA MET A 1 0.08 -12.71 2.38
C MET A 1 0.17 -12.07 3.76
N ALA A 2 -0.93 -11.59 4.35
CA ALA A 2 -0.97 -11.03 5.71
C ALA A 2 -0.38 -11.96 6.78
N ASP A 3 -0.79 -13.24 6.77
CA ASP A 3 -0.28 -14.25 7.71
C ASP A 3 1.24 -14.53 7.56
N PHE A 4 1.78 -14.39 6.34
CA PHE A 4 3.23 -14.47 6.11
C PHE A 4 3.95 -13.26 6.71
N MET A 5 3.41 -12.04 6.52
CA MET A 5 3.98 -10.81 7.10
C MET A 5 3.97 -10.82 8.63
N CYS A 6 2.95 -11.45 9.24
CA CYS A 6 2.87 -11.62 10.70
C CYS A 6 3.93 -12.59 11.25
N ARG A 7 4.20 -13.69 10.53
CA ARG A 7 5.15 -14.73 10.97
C ARG A 7 6.60 -14.42 10.58
N CYS A 8 6.79 -13.50 9.64
CA CYS A 8 8.12 -13.12 9.18
C CYS A 8 8.84 -12.29 10.25
N LYS A 9 10.02 -12.75 10.70
CA LYS A 9 10.89 -12.01 11.62
C LYS A 9 11.62 -10.83 10.96
N GLY A 10 11.58 -10.76 9.62
CA GLY A 10 12.15 -9.68 8.83
C GLY A 10 11.17 -8.53 8.61
N LYS A 11 11.70 -7.36 8.23
CA LYS A 11 10.90 -6.21 7.79
C LYS A 11 10.35 -6.49 6.39
N VAL A 12 9.02 -6.56 6.25
CA VAL A 12 8.31 -6.75 4.97
C VAL A 12 7.40 -5.55 4.68
N MET A 13 7.58 -4.96 3.50
CA MET A 13 6.76 -3.88 2.97
C MET A 13 6.10 -4.36 1.69
N VAL A 14 4.79 -4.12 1.56
CA VAL A 14 4.00 -4.49 0.38
C VAL A 14 3.25 -3.25 -0.08
N SER A 15 3.32 -2.96 -1.37
CA SER A 15 2.54 -1.90 -2.02
C SER A 15 1.46 -2.55 -2.88
N ILE A 16 0.20 -2.15 -2.72
CA ILE A 16 -0.93 -2.73 -3.44
C ILE A 16 -2.04 -1.69 -3.63
N ASN A 17 -2.83 -1.82 -4.68
CA ASN A 17 -4.01 -0.96 -4.87
C ASN A 17 -4.95 -1.00 -3.66
N ASP A 18 -5.49 0.14 -3.29
CA ASP A 18 -6.44 0.26 -2.18
C ASP A 18 -7.77 -0.40 -2.54
N HIS A 19 -8.09 -1.49 -1.84
CA HIS A 19 -9.35 -2.21 -1.99
C HIS A 19 -9.89 -2.55 -0.59
N PRO A 20 -11.23 -2.50 -0.36
CA PRO A 20 -11.81 -2.81 0.94
C PRO A 20 -11.41 -4.19 1.48
N ASP A 21 -11.27 -5.20 0.61
CA ASP A 21 -10.85 -6.54 1.03
C ASP A 21 -9.39 -6.59 1.50
N ILE A 22 -8.52 -5.76 0.91
CA ILE A 22 -7.11 -5.66 1.32
C ILE A 22 -7.03 -4.98 2.68
N ARG A 23 -7.76 -3.88 2.89
CA ARG A 23 -7.82 -3.22 4.21
C ARG A 23 -8.27 -4.19 5.31
N ARG A 24 -9.24 -5.06 5.02
CA ARG A 24 -9.71 -6.08 5.96
C ARG A 24 -8.69 -7.20 6.19
N ALA A 25 -8.02 -7.66 5.14
CA ALA A 25 -7.04 -8.75 5.23
C ALA A 25 -5.76 -8.35 5.98
N PHE A 26 -5.40 -7.07 5.94
CA PHE A 26 -4.23 -6.52 6.61
C PHE A 26 -4.58 -5.63 7.81
N ASP A 27 -5.80 -5.77 8.33
CA ASP A 27 -6.24 -5.08 9.54
C ASP A 27 -5.27 -5.39 10.70
N GLY A 28 -4.74 -4.34 11.33
CA GLY A 28 -3.70 -4.44 12.37
C GLY A 28 -2.25 -4.23 11.90
N PHE A 29 -2.00 -4.09 10.59
CA PHE A 29 -0.69 -3.66 10.07
C PHE A 29 -0.62 -2.13 9.89
N HIS A 30 0.59 -1.58 9.75
CA HIS A 30 0.75 -0.16 9.50
C HIS A 30 0.46 0.16 8.03
N PHE A 31 -0.39 1.16 7.79
CA PHE A 31 -0.82 1.59 6.46
C PHE A 31 -0.29 2.98 6.12
N GLY A 32 0.31 3.13 4.94
CA GLY A 32 0.54 4.41 4.28
C GLY A 32 -0.33 4.50 3.02
N CYS A 33 -1.19 5.52 2.93
CA CYS A 33 -1.95 5.80 1.72
C CYS A 33 -1.14 6.72 0.80
N LEU A 34 -1.00 6.34 -0.48
CA LEU A 34 -0.41 7.17 -1.52
C LEU A 34 -1.40 7.33 -2.67
N ASP A 35 -1.59 8.55 -3.15
CA ASP A 35 -2.42 8.79 -4.34
C ASP A 35 -1.56 8.64 -5.60
N ILE A 36 -1.66 7.49 -6.29
CA ILE A 36 -0.90 7.25 -7.51
C ILE A 36 -1.84 7.29 -8.72
N ARG A 37 -1.39 7.96 -9.77
CA ARG A 37 -2.13 8.01 -11.04
C ARG A 37 -1.45 7.11 -12.05
N TYR A 38 -2.13 6.05 -12.48
CA TYR A 38 -1.63 5.21 -13.57
C TYR A 38 -1.73 5.95 -14.91
N SER A 39 -0.62 6.08 -15.62
CA SER A 39 -0.57 6.73 -16.93
C SER A 39 -1.17 5.90 -18.08
N ASN A 40 -1.94 4.84 -17.78
CA ASN A 40 -2.36 3.82 -18.75
C ASN A 40 -3.66 4.18 -19.50
N THR A 41 -4.05 5.46 -19.53
CA THR A 41 -5.21 5.91 -20.31
C THR A 41 -4.75 6.46 -21.66
N ASN A 42 -5.50 6.11 -22.70
CA ASN A 42 -5.35 6.65 -24.03
C ASN A 42 -5.56 8.17 -23.97
N GLN A 43 -4.55 9.00 -24.29
CA GLN A 43 -4.59 10.47 -24.08
C GLN A 43 -5.78 11.20 -24.75
N ARG A 44 -6.54 10.53 -25.61
CA ARG A 44 -7.76 11.03 -26.26
C ARG A 44 -9.04 10.86 -25.45
N GLN A 45 -9.09 10.00 -24.42
CA GLN A 45 -10.29 9.70 -23.63
C GLN A 45 -10.01 9.83 -22.13
N GLY A 46 -10.10 11.05 -21.61
CA GLY A 46 -10.31 11.27 -20.17
C GLY A 46 -9.07 11.12 -19.28
N LYS A 47 -8.94 12.04 -18.32
CA LYS A 47 -7.92 12.03 -17.27
C LYS A 47 -7.84 10.65 -16.63
N ALA A 48 -6.63 10.10 -16.49
CA ALA A 48 -6.42 8.87 -15.76
C ALA A 48 -7.01 8.98 -14.34
N GLU A 49 -7.81 7.99 -13.97
CA GLU A 49 -8.37 7.88 -12.62
C GLU A 49 -7.23 7.83 -11.61
N VAL A 50 -7.38 8.60 -10.53
CA VAL A 50 -6.46 8.53 -9.39
C VAL A 50 -6.83 7.28 -8.61
N THR A 51 -5.91 6.34 -8.53
CA THR A 51 -6.06 5.11 -7.76
C THR A 51 -5.25 5.25 -6.50
N GLY A 52 -5.90 5.16 -5.33
CA GLY A 52 -5.19 5.09 -4.07
C GLY A 52 -4.34 3.81 -4.02
N GLU A 53 -3.06 3.94 -3.74
CA GLU A 53 -2.16 2.84 -3.44
C GLU A 53 -1.96 2.76 -1.91
N LEU A 54 -1.96 1.55 -1.40
CA LEU A 54 -1.82 1.23 0.00
C LEU A 54 -0.48 0.54 0.23
N VAL A 55 0.37 1.17 1.03
CA VAL A 55 1.61 0.60 1.52
C VAL A 55 1.35 -0.03 2.88
N ILE A 56 1.61 -1.33 2.99
CA ILE A 56 1.43 -2.13 4.19
C ILE A 56 2.80 -2.52 4.72
N MET A 57 3.07 -2.21 5.99
CA MET A 57 4.33 -2.51 6.65
C MET A 57 4.10 -3.34 7.91
N ASN A 58 4.96 -4.34 8.15
CA ASN A 58 4.98 -5.09 9.42
C ASN A 58 5.82 -4.42 10.53
N TRP A 59 6.25 -3.18 10.31
CA TRP A 59 6.91 -2.34 11.31
C TRP A 59 6.34 -0.92 11.26
N GLN A 60 6.57 -0.15 12.32
CA GLN A 60 6.23 1.28 12.32
C GLN A 60 7.32 2.08 11.60
N PRO A 61 7.00 2.88 10.56
CA PRO A 61 7.99 3.66 9.82
C PRO A 61 8.68 4.73 10.67
N SER A 62 8.08 5.16 11.78
CA SER A 62 8.73 6.01 12.80
C SER A 62 9.97 5.34 13.43
N ALA A 63 10.07 4.01 13.40
CA ALA A 63 11.25 3.28 13.87
C ALA A 63 12.42 3.29 12.85
N LEU A 64 12.28 3.96 11.71
CA LEU A 64 13.28 4.02 10.65
C LEU A 64 13.78 5.44 10.33
N ASP A 65 13.54 6.43 11.19
CA ASP A 65 13.94 7.83 10.99
C ASP A 65 13.50 8.42 9.63
N GLY A 66 12.18 8.40 9.38
CA GLY A 66 11.53 9.40 8.53
C GLY A 66 11.87 9.38 7.04
N LEU A 67 11.69 8.24 6.38
CA LEU A 67 11.79 8.13 4.91
C LEU A 67 10.42 8.02 4.21
N PHE A 68 9.34 8.41 4.89
CA PHE A 68 8.00 8.64 4.33
C PHE A 68 7.35 9.85 5.01
#